data_AF-A0A4V2E786-F1
#
_entry.id   AF-A0A4V2E786-F1
#
_cell.length_a   1.000
_cell.length_b   1.000
_cell.length_c   1.000
_cell.angle_alpha   90.00
_cell.angle_beta   90.00
_cell.angle_gamma   90.00
#
_symmetry.space_group_name_H-M   'P 1'
#
loop_
_entity.id
_entity.type
_entity.pdbx_description
1 polymer ?
#
loop_
_entity_poly.entity_id
_entity_poly.type
_entity_poly.pdbx_seq_one_letter_code
_entity_poly.pdbx_strand_id
1 'polypeptide(L)'
;MAETYPTPRFGAPREPKSPVNPGSGLVRMLDIVTASHARAVGFLVLCALLLFLPGFFTIPPIDRDEARFAQATKQMVESGDFVDIRFQEDVRYKKPVGIYWLQSAAVETAAALKLPKAELRIWVYRLPSLLAAIGAVLMTYWAALGFVTRRAAVLAALMMCASVLLGVEARLAKTDAMLLLCVVAAMGAMARAYLSWQRAEDETHPPWSWPAIFWSALAVGILIKGPLILMFAGLTIVALAIQDRDASWLWRLRPVWGLMWMLVLVLPWFVAIFWRAGDAFFADSVGGDMLSKIGAQESHGAPPGLYLALFWITFWPGAP
;
A
#
# COMPACT_ATOMS: atom_id res chain seq x y z
N MET A 1 -72.15 -17.82 0.62
CA MET A 1 -71.39 -19.10 0.65
C MET A 1 -70.07 -18.81 1.33
N ALA A 2 -69.85 -19.39 2.51
CA ALA A 2 -68.58 -19.27 3.22
C ALA A 2 -67.56 -20.21 2.58
N GLU A 3 -66.44 -19.67 2.08
CA GLU A 3 -65.32 -20.47 1.59
C GLU A 3 -64.56 -21.06 2.77
N THR A 4 -64.84 -22.32 3.07
CA THR A 4 -64.09 -23.10 4.06
C THR A 4 -62.79 -23.55 3.39
N TYR A 5 -61.68 -22.85 3.66
CA TYR A 5 -60.36 -23.33 3.27
C TYR A 5 -60.07 -24.66 4.01
N PRO A 6 -59.72 -25.74 3.30
CA PRO A 6 -59.44 -27.01 3.95
C PRO A 6 -58.19 -26.91 4.83
N THR A 7 -58.31 -27.32 6.09
CA THR A 7 -57.17 -27.45 7.01
C THR A 7 -56.27 -28.60 6.54
N PRO A 8 -54.94 -28.37 6.41
CA PRO A 8 -54.04 -29.40 5.89
C PRO A 8 -53.98 -30.60 6.84
N ARG A 9 -54.22 -31.81 6.30
CA ARG A 9 -54.15 -33.08 7.03
C ARG A 9 -52.74 -33.31 7.57
N PHE A 10 -52.63 -33.86 8.78
CA PHE A 10 -51.36 -34.28 9.38
C PHE A 10 -50.68 -35.29 8.43
N GLY A 11 -49.55 -34.92 7.82
CA GLY A 11 -48.86 -35.73 6.80
C GLY A 11 -49.07 -35.32 5.34
N ALA A 12 -49.83 -34.25 5.06
CA ALA A 12 -49.85 -33.65 3.72
C ALA A 12 -48.42 -33.21 3.32
N PRO A 13 -47.97 -33.44 2.07
CA PRO A 13 -46.66 -32.99 1.62
C PRO A 13 -46.59 -31.48 1.80
N ARG A 14 -45.70 -31.04 2.71
CA ARG A 14 -45.38 -29.62 2.86
C ARG A 14 -44.88 -29.16 1.50
N GLU A 15 -45.48 -28.10 0.94
CA GLU A 15 -44.90 -27.44 -0.23
C GLU A 15 -43.40 -27.24 0.04
N PRO A 16 -42.52 -27.63 -0.90
CA PRO A 16 -41.10 -27.45 -0.70
C PRO A 16 -40.87 -25.96 -0.43
N LYS A 17 -40.39 -25.63 0.78
CA LYS A 17 -39.92 -24.28 1.10
C LYS A 17 -39.03 -23.86 -0.06
N SER A 18 -39.37 -22.77 -0.74
CA SER A 18 -38.55 -22.21 -1.83
C SER A 18 -37.08 -22.32 -1.42
N PRO A 19 -36.21 -22.91 -2.26
CA PRO A 19 -34.83 -23.13 -1.88
C PRO A 19 -34.23 -21.76 -1.52
N VAL A 20 -33.96 -21.57 -0.22
CA VAL A 20 -33.35 -20.34 0.27
C VAL A 20 -31.96 -20.31 -0.32
N ASN A 21 -31.72 -19.45 -1.32
CA ASN A 21 -30.38 -19.26 -1.86
C ASN A 21 -29.54 -18.59 -0.77
N PRO A 22 -28.60 -19.31 -0.12
CA PRO A 22 -27.82 -18.77 1.00
C PRO A 22 -26.94 -17.60 0.56
N GLY A 23 -26.62 -17.49 -0.74
CA GLY A 23 -25.87 -16.39 -1.33
C GLY A 23 -26.69 -15.13 -1.60
N SER A 24 -28.02 -15.19 -1.54
CA SER A 24 -28.89 -14.04 -1.87
C SER A 24 -28.62 -12.81 -0.99
N GLY A 25 -28.31 -13.02 0.29
CA GLY A 25 -27.92 -11.95 1.22
C GLY A 25 -26.59 -11.30 0.84
N LEU A 26 -25.57 -12.09 0.54
CA LEU A 26 -24.24 -11.60 0.13
C LEU A 26 -24.29 -10.86 -1.21
N VAL A 27 -25.05 -11.38 -2.16
CA VAL A 27 -25.26 -10.72 -3.46
C VAL A 27 -25.93 -9.36 -3.26
N ARG A 28 -27.02 -9.31 -2.48
CA ARG A 28 -27.73 -8.05 -2.19
C ARG A 28 -26.83 -7.05 -1.46
N MET A 29 -26.01 -7.51 -0.53
CA MET A 29 -25.03 -6.68 0.15
C MET A 29 -24.01 -6.09 -0.83
N LEU A 30 -23.43 -6.91 -1.70
CA LEU A 30 -22.50 -6.45 -2.73
C LEU A 30 -23.16 -5.46 -3.68
N ASP A 31 -24.44 -5.66 -4.05
CA ASP A 31 -25.18 -4.72 -4.89
C ASP A 31 -25.38 -3.36 -4.20
N ILE A 32 -25.71 -3.36 -2.90
CA ILE A 32 -25.83 -2.12 -2.10
C ILE A 32 -24.50 -1.37 -2.03
N VAL A 33 -23.42 -2.09 -1.75
CA VAL A 33 -22.07 -1.55 -1.62
C VAL A 33 -21.58 -0.99 -2.96
N THR A 34 -21.84 -1.71 -4.05
CA THR A 34 -21.38 -1.33 -5.39
C THR A 34 -22.27 -0.29 -6.06
N ALA A 35 -23.41 0.09 -5.47
CA ALA A 35 -24.28 1.13 -6.01
C ALA A 35 -23.57 2.49 -6.23
N SER A 36 -22.56 2.83 -5.40
CA SER A 36 -21.77 4.06 -5.58
C SER A 36 -20.31 3.88 -5.13
N HIS A 37 -19.41 4.75 -5.60
CA HIS A 37 -18.02 4.75 -5.14
C HIS A 37 -17.91 5.08 -3.65
N ALA A 38 -18.72 6.00 -3.14
CA ALA A 38 -18.71 6.36 -1.71
C ALA A 38 -19.07 5.16 -0.81
N ARG A 39 -20.10 4.39 -1.20
CA ARG A 39 -20.48 3.16 -0.47
C ARG A 39 -19.40 2.09 -0.55
N ALA A 40 -18.80 1.89 -1.73
CA ALA A 40 -17.72 0.94 -1.91
C ALA A 40 -16.50 1.30 -1.04
N VAL A 41 -16.08 2.56 -1.05
CA VAL A 41 -14.96 3.05 -0.23
C VAL A 41 -15.28 2.93 1.26
N GLY A 42 -16.45 3.39 1.71
CA GLY A 42 -16.85 3.29 3.12
C GLY A 42 -16.90 1.84 3.61
N PHE A 43 -17.39 0.93 2.78
CA PHE A 43 -17.39 -0.50 3.08
C PHE A 43 -15.98 -1.08 3.16
N LEU A 44 -15.10 -0.78 2.20
CA LEU A 44 -13.72 -1.25 2.21
C LEU A 44 -12.94 -0.72 3.42
N VAL A 45 -13.12 0.54 3.79
CA VAL A 45 -12.52 1.13 5.00
C VAL A 45 -13.03 0.40 6.25
N LEU A 46 -14.33 0.15 6.35
CA LEU A 46 -14.90 -0.60 7.46
C LEU A 46 -14.29 -2.01 7.57
N CYS A 47 -14.22 -2.75 6.46
CA CYS A 47 -13.59 -4.06 6.44
C CYS A 47 -12.11 -4.00 6.84
N ALA A 48 -11.35 -3.03 6.32
CA ALA A 48 -9.94 -2.85 6.66
C ALA A 48 -9.75 -2.56 8.15
N LEU A 49 -10.58 -1.68 8.74
CA LEU A 49 -10.53 -1.40 10.18
C LEU A 49 -10.87 -2.64 11.00
N LEU A 50 -11.90 -3.40 10.62
CA LEU A 50 -12.27 -4.64 11.31
C LEU A 50 -11.16 -5.70 11.27
N LEU A 51 -10.39 -5.78 10.18
CA LEU A 51 -9.32 -6.76 10.02
C LEU A 51 -7.96 -6.29 10.58
N PHE A 52 -7.68 -4.99 10.58
CA PHE A 52 -6.38 -4.44 10.94
C PHE A 52 -6.29 -3.95 12.38
N LEU A 53 -7.37 -3.43 12.97
CA LEU A 53 -7.39 -2.90 14.34
C LEU A 53 -7.30 -3.93 15.47
N PRO A 54 -7.77 -5.19 15.35
CA PRO A 54 -7.65 -6.16 16.43
C PRO A 54 -6.19 -6.31 16.90
N GLY A 55 -5.95 -6.07 18.19
CA GLY A 55 -4.61 -6.11 18.81
C GLY A 55 -3.71 -4.91 18.53
N PHE A 56 -4.12 -3.95 17.69
CA PHE A 56 -3.29 -2.80 17.26
C PHE A 56 -2.75 -1.97 18.44
N PHE A 57 -3.58 -1.79 19.48
CA PHE A 57 -3.25 -0.98 20.66
C PHE A 57 -2.56 -1.74 21.80
N THR A 58 -2.61 -3.07 21.80
CA THR A 58 -2.20 -3.91 22.95
C THR A 58 -0.98 -4.77 22.67
N ILE A 59 -0.70 -5.11 21.41
CA ILE A 59 0.46 -5.94 21.05
C ILE A 59 1.75 -5.13 21.29
N PRO A 60 2.70 -5.61 22.11
CA PRO A 60 4.00 -4.97 22.27
C PRO A 60 4.80 -5.01 20.96
N PRO A 61 5.93 -4.28 20.83
CA PRO A 61 6.82 -4.49 19.69
C PRO A 61 7.27 -5.95 19.63
N ILE A 62 6.96 -6.64 18.54
CA ILE A 62 7.29 -8.06 18.35
C ILE A 62 8.43 -8.28 17.35
N ASP A 63 8.70 -7.27 16.53
CA ASP A 63 9.71 -7.32 15.49
C ASP A 63 10.90 -6.42 15.83
N ARG A 64 12.11 -6.89 15.49
CA ARG A 64 13.36 -6.15 15.75
C ARG A 64 13.40 -4.85 14.95
N ASP A 65 12.93 -4.87 13.71
CA ASP A 65 12.97 -3.68 12.87
C ASP A 65 11.90 -2.68 13.29
N GLU A 66 10.72 -3.12 13.72
CA GLU A 66 9.70 -2.27 14.36
C GLU A 66 10.29 -1.46 15.52
N ALA A 67 10.99 -2.12 16.45
CA ALA A 67 11.62 -1.45 17.59
C ALA A 67 12.68 -0.43 17.14
N ARG A 68 13.46 -0.75 16.10
CA ARG A 68 14.48 0.16 15.54
C ARG A 68 13.88 1.38 14.87
N PHE A 69 12.82 1.21 14.08
CA PHE A 69 12.12 2.33 13.45
C PHE A 69 11.49 3.24 14.51
N ALA A 70 10.75 2.67 15.46
CA ALA A 70 10.10 3.45 16.52
C ALA A 70 11.13 4.22 17.37
N GLN A 71 12.23 3.59 17.77
CA GLN A 71 13.26 4.25 18.58
C GLN A 71 13.98 5.37 17.81
N ALA A 72 14.33 5.16 16.54
CA ALA A 72 14.98 6.19 15.74
C ALA A 72 14.04 7.38 15.46
N THR A 73 12.77 7.12 15.18
CA THR A 73 11.74 8.18 15.08
C THR A 73 11.61 8.94 16.40
N LYS A 74 11.59 8.23 17.53
CA LYS A 74 11.53 8.87 18.85
C LYS A 74 12.70 9.85 19.05
N GLN A 75 13.93 9.41 18.76
CA GLN A 75 15.12 10.27 18.86
C GLN A 75 15.06 11.47 17.90
N MET A 76 14.50 11.28 16.69
CA MET A 76 14.27 12.36 15.74
C MET A 76 13.32 13.43 16.29
N VAL A 77 12.22 13.02 16.91
CA VAL A 77 11.28 13.96 17.56
C VAL A 77 11.91 14.64 18.78
N GLU A 78 12.63 13.89 19.62
CA GLU A 78 13.27 14.43 20.83
C GLU A 78 14.40 15.42 20.52
N SER A 79 15.15 15.20 19.45
CA SER A 79 16.25 16.08 19.02
C SER A 79 15.79 17.26 18.16
N GLY A 80 14.60 17.18 17.56
CA GLY A 80 14.12 18.14 16.56
C GLY A 80 14.87 18.08 15.22
N ASP A 81 15.70 17.05 15.02
CA ASP A 81 16.54 16.89 13.84
C ASP A 81 15.90 15.95 12.82
N PHE A 82 15.13 16.52 11.90
CA PHE A 82 14.42 15.76 10.87
C PHE A 82 15.27 15.41 9.65
N VAL A 83 16.58 15.65 9.68
CA VAL A 83 17.47 15.32 8.56
C VAL A 83 18.30 14.09 8.87
N ASP A 84 18.99 14.06 10.02
CA ASP A 84 19.93 13.00 10.39
C ASP A 84 19.23 11.88 11.17
N ILE A 85 19.28 10.66 10.65
CA ILE A 85 18.60 9.51 11.24
C ILE A 85 19.58 8.80 12.18
N ARG A 86 19.28 8.81 13.48
CA ARG A 86 20.10 8.17 14.51
C ARG A 86 19.38 7.01 15.16
N PHE A 87 20.14 5.99 15.54
CA PHE A 87 19.66 4.89 16.36
C PHE A 87 20.65 4.68 17.50
N GLN A 88 20.25 5.06 18.70
CA GLN A 88 21.15 5.18 19.86
C GLN A 88 22.30 6.14 19.54
N GLU A 89 23.55 5.72 19.73
CA GLU A 89 24.74 6.53 19.50
C GLU A 89 25.12 6.61 18.02
N ASP A 90 24.68 5.64 17.20
CA ASP A 90 25.11 5.49 15.81
C ASP A 90 24.17 6.17 14.81
N VAL A 91 24.74 6.56 13.67
CA VAL A 91 23.98 6.98 12.48
C VAL A 91 23.36 5.77 11.78
N ARG A 92 22.16 5.95 11.22
CA ARG A 92 21.42 4.89 10.51
C ARG A 92 21.18 5.24 9.05
N TYR A 93 22.25 5.18 8.25
CA TYR A 93 22.20 5.43 6.79
C TYR A 93 21.82 4.20 5.96
N LYS A 94 20.91 3.36 6.48
CA LYS A 94 20.42 2.15 5.80
C LYS A 94 19.07 2.32 5.10
N LYS A 95 18.32 3.35 5.47
CA LYS A 95 16.95 3.60 4.99
C LYS A 95 16.74 5.10 4.80
N PRO A 96 16.03 5.54 3.75
CA PRO A 96 15.73 6.96 3.58
C PRO A 96 14.69 7.45 4.60
N VAL A 97 14.55 8.77 4.73
CA VAL A 97 13.88 9.43 5.86
C VAL A 97 12.35 9.34 5.88
N GLY A 98 11.71 9.05 4.75
CA GLY A 98 10.28 9.29 4.55
C GLY A 98 9.39 8.58 5.58
N ILE A 99 9.76 7.39 6.03
CA ILE A 99 8.95 6.67 7.04
C ILE A 99 9.09 7.32 8.42
N TYR A 100 10.27 7.83 8.74
CA TYR A 100 10.55 8.52 9.99
C TYR A 100 9.76 9.82 10.04
N TRP A 101 9.71 10.61 8.95
CA TRP A 101 8.85 11.80 8.87
C TRP A 101 7.38 11.49 9.11
N LEU A 102 6.85 10.43 8.51
CA LEU A 102 5.44 10.05 8.71
C LEU A 102 5.15 9.61 10.15
N GLN A 103 6.07 8.85 10.76
CA GLN A 103 5.93 8.44 12.16
C GLN A 103 6.10 9.64 13.11
N SER A 104 7.05 10.53 12.86
CA SER A 104 7.25 11.76 13.63
C SER A 104 6.02 12.64 13.56
N ALA A 105 5.44 12.84 12.36
CA ALA A 105 4.20 13.59 12.21
C ALA A 105 3.04 12.96 13.00
N ALA A 106 2.95 11.62 13.06
CA ALA A 106 1.96 10.93 13.87
C ALA A 106 2.16 11.18 15.38
N VAL A 107 3.42 11.13 15.86
CA VAL A 107 3.78 11.39 17.26
C VAL A 107 3.49 12.85 17.63
N GLU A 108 3.94 13.80 16.82
CA GLU A 108 3.73 15.23 17.06
C GLU A 108 2.24 15.60 17.03
N THR A 109 1.48 15.04 16.08
CA THR A 109 0.02 15.24 16.02
C THR A 109 -0.66 14.67 17.27
N ALA A 110 -0.26 13.48 17.71
CA ALA A 110 -0.79 12.88 18.93
C ALA A 110 -0.46 13.71 20.17
N ALA A 111 0.75 14.27 20.25
CA ALA A 111 1.16 15.18 21.32
C ALA A 111 0.36 16.49 21.29
N ALA A 112 0.14 17.07 20.11
CA ALA A 112 -0.69 18.27 19.92
C ALA A 112 -2.15 18.04 20.31
N LEU A 113 -2.67 16.83 20.12
CA LEU A 113 -3.99 16.39 20.59
C LEU A 113 -4.01 16.02 22.08
N LYS A 114 -2.96 16.35 22.84
CA LYS A 114 -2.81 16.13 24.28
C LYS A 114 -2.87 14.66 24.70
N LEU A 115 -2.46 13.73 23.81
CA LEU A 115 -2.29 12.33 24.18
C LEU A 115 -1.09 12.20 25.14
N PRO A 116 -1.27 11.70 26.37
CA PRO A 116 -0.17 11.65 27.33
C PRO A 116 0.85 10.59 26.92
N LYS A 117 2.13 10.99 26.91
CA LYS A 117 3.29 10.16 26.58
C LYS A 117 3.16 9.50 25.19
N ALA A 118 2.77 10.28 24.18
CA ALA A 118 2.54 9.81 22.81
C ALA A 118 3.77 9.09 22.24
N GLU A 119 4.96 9.60 22.52
CA GLU A 119 6.27 9.09 22.15
C GLU A 119 6.58 7.71 22.75
N LEU A 120 5.90 7.30 23.83
CA LEU A 120 6.06 5.98 24.45
C LEU A 120 5.02 4.96 23.98
N ARG A 121 4.05 5.38 23.15
CA ARG A 121 2.94 4.53 22.70
C ARG A 121 3.22 3.95 21.32
N ILE A 122 3.61 2.67 21.27
CA ILE A 122 3.97 1.99 20.01
C ILE A 122 2.91 2.12 18.91
N TRP A 123 1.63 2.08 19.26
CA TRP A 123 0.53 2.16 18.28
C TRP A 123 0.52 3.47 17.48
N VAL A 124 1.07 4.56 18.04
CA VAL A 124 1.18 5.85 17.34
C VAL A 124 2.13 5.72 16.15
N TYR A 125 3.26 5.02 16.33
CA TYR A 125 4.22 4.72 15.27
C TYR A 125 3.69 3.74 14.22
N ARG A 126 2.63 2.97 14.54
CA ARG A 126 1.95 2.07 13.61
C ARG A 126 0.90 2.77 12.75
N LEU A 127 0.49 4.00 13.09
CA LEU A 127 -0.54 4.73 12.34
C LEU A 127 -0.17 4.91 10.85
N PRO A 128 1.07 5.28 10.48
CA PRO A 128 1.44 5.35 9.07
C PRO A 128 1.24 4.03 8.32
N SER A 129 1.58 2.89 8.94
CA SER A 129 1.40 1.57 8.34
C SER A 129 -0.08 1.19 8.20
N LEU A 130 -0.90 1.49 9.22
CA LEU A 130 -2.34 1.24 9.17
C LEU A 130 -3.01 2.05 8.06
N LEU A 131 -2.72 3.36 8.01
CA LEU A 131 -3.25 4.26 6.98
C LEU A 131 -2.76 3.85 5.59
N ALA A 132 -1.50 3.44 5.47
CA ALA A 132 -0.96 2.92 4.23
C ALA A 132 -1.64 1.62 3.78
N ALA A 133 -1.91 0.69 4.70
CA ALA A 133 -2.58 -0.56 4.38
C ALA A 133 -4.03 -0.32 3.92
N ILE A 134 -4.77 0.56 4.60
CA ILE A 134 -6.10 0.99 4.15
C ILE A 134 -5.99 1.66 2.78
N GLY A 135 -5.02 2.57 2.61
CA GLY A 135 -4.73 3.22 1.34
C GLY A 135 -4.44 2.22 0.22
N ALA A 136 -3.67 1.17 0.48
CA ALA A 136 -3.32 0.15 -0.51
C ALA A 136 -4.57 -0.64 -0.95
N VAL A 137 -5.49 -0.95 -0.02
CA VAL A 137 -6.80 -1.53 -0.35
C VAL A 137 -7.60 -0.60 -1.26
N LEU A 138 -7.67 0.68 -0.94
CA LEU A 138 -8.41 1.67 -1.73
C LEU A 138 -7.76 1.94 -3.10
N MET A 139 -6.44 1.96 -3.17
CA MET A 139 -5.71 2.09 -4.43
C MET A 139 -5.83 0.83 -5.28
N THR A 140 -5.93 -0.35 -4.67
CA THR A 140 -6.23 -1.61 -5.39
C THR A 140 -7.61 -1.52 -6.03
N TYR A 141 -8.62 -1.05 -5.30
CA TYR A 141 -9.95 -0.79 -5.85
C TYR A 141 -9.89 0.20 -7.03
N TRP A 142 -9.22 1.34 -6.84
CA TRP A 142 -9.09 2.36 -7.87
C TRP A 142 -8.34 1.88 -9.12
N ALA A 143 -7.27 1.10 -8.96
CA ALA A 143 -6.52 0.52 -10.07
C ALA A 143 -7.37 -0.52 -10.80
N ALA A 144 -8.04 -1.42 -10.08
CA ALA A 144 -8.88 -2.48 -10.66
C ALA A 144 -10.04 -1.93 -11.50
N LEU A 145 -10.60 -0.77 -11.15
CA LEU A 145 -11.63 -0.08 -11.94
C LEU A 145 -11.16 0.30 -13.37
N GLY A 146 -9.87 0.18 -13.71
CA GLY A 146 -9.38 0.35 -15.08
C GLY A 146 -9.64 -0.87 -15.97
N PHE A 147 -9.72 -2.04 -15.34
CA PHE A 147 -9.76 -3.34 -16.01
C PHE A 147 -11.13 -4.02 -15.89
N VAL A 148 -11.82 -3.82 -14.78
CA VAL A 148 -13.01 -4.61 -14.43
C VAL A 148 -14.17 -3.74 -13.92
N THR A 149 -15.34 -4.37 -13.80
CA THR A 149 -16.53 -3.73 -13.24
C THR A 149 -16.32 -3.33 -11.78
N ARG A 150 -17.12 -2.39 -11.28
CA ARG A 150 -17.06 -1.95 -9.89
C ARG A 150 -17.20 -3.09 -8.88
N ARG A 151 -18.05 -4.08 -9.19
CA ARG A 151 -18.24 -5.27 -8.36
C ARG A 151 -16.96 -6.10 -8.28
N ALA A 152 -16.34 -6.38 -9.41
CA ALA A 152 -15.06 -7.09 -9.46
C ALA A 152 -13.93 -6.29 -8.78
N ALA A 153 -13.91 -4.96 -8.94
CA ALA A 153 -12.92 -4.11 -8.27
C ALA A 153 -13.07 -4.14 -6.74
N VAL A 154 -14.30 -4.15 -6.20
CA VAL A 154 -14.53 -4.32 -4.75
C VAL A 154 -14.01 -5.67 -4.29
N LEU A 155 -14.25 -6.75 -5.04
CA LEU A 155 -13.74 -8.08 -4.71
C LEU A 155 -12.21 -8.13 -4.72
N ALA A 156 -11.55 -7.54 -5.73
CA ALA A 156 -10.10 -7.45 -5.78
C ALA A 156 -9.52 -6.70 -4.56
N ALA A 157 -10.16 -5.60 -4.15
CA ALA A 157 -9.76 -4.85 -2.97
C ALA A 157 -10.03 -5.63 -1.67
N LEU A 158 -11.11 -6.40 -1.58
CA LEU A 158 -11.37 -7.30 -0.44
C LEU A 158 -10.33 -8.42 -0.35
N MET A 159 -9.87 -8.98 -1.47
CA MET A 159 -8.79 -9.96 -1.49
C MET A 159 -7.48 -9.37 -0.95
N MET A 160 -7.14 -8.14 -1.37
CA MET A 160 -6.00 -7.40 -0.80
C MET A 160 -6.20 -7.13 0.70
N CYS A 161 -7.39 -6.68 1.09
CA CYS A 161 -7.75 -6.37 2.48
C CYS A 161 -7.68 -7.59 3.42
N ALA A 162 -8.06 -8.77 2.91
CA ALA A 162 -8.03 -10.02 3.65
C ALA A 162 -6.66 -10.72 3.61
N SER A 163 -5.70 -10.21 2.82
CA SER A 163 -4.40 -10.85 2.69
C SER A 163 -3.67 -10.89 4.03
N VAL A 164 -3.15 -12.08 4.38
CA VAL A 164 -2.48 -12.33 5.66
C VAL A 164 -1.32 -11.35 5.86
N LEU A 165 -0.48 -11.19 4.85
CA LEU A 165 0.71 -10.34 4.94
C LEU A 165 0.36 -8.86 5.13
N LEU A 166 -0.63 -8.33 4.41
CA LEU A 166 -1.04 -6.93 4.61
C LEU A 166 -1.61 -6.73 6.01
N GLY A 167 -2.37 -7.69 6.53
CA GLY A 167 -2.87 -7.64 7.90
C GLY A 167 -1.75 -7.56 8.92
N VAL A 168 -0.67 -8.33 8.74
CA VAL A 168 0.53 -8.25 9.60
C VAL A 168 1.21 -6.89 9.47
N GLU A 169 1.49 -6.44 8.25
CA GLU A 169 2.18 -5.16 8.00
C GLU A 169 1.39 -3.94 8.47
N ALA A 170 0.06 -3.99 8.44
CA ALA A 170 -0.81 -2.93 8.98
C ALA A 170 -0.62 -2.72 10.49
N ARG A 171 -0.09 -3.72 11.21
CA ARG A 171 0.15 -3.70 12.66
C ARG A 171 1.61 -3.55 13.04
N LEU A 172 2.53 -3.39 12.09
CA LEU A 172 3.95 -3.21 12.35
C LEU A 172 4.41 -1.82 11.91
N ALA A 173 5.16 -1.12 12.76
CA ALA A 173 5.70 0.21 12.46
C ALA A 173 6.92 0.14 11.50
N LYS A 174 6.72 -0.46 10.33
CA LYS A 174 7.73 -0.68 9.27
C LYS A 174 7.41 0.12 8.00
N THR A 175 8.28 -0.01 7.01
CA THR A 175 8.18 0.66 5.70
C THR A 175 7.25 -0.03 4.69
N ASP A 176 6.91 -1.30 4.92
CA ASP A 176 6.43 -2.19 3.86
C ASP A 176 5.00 -1.87 3.38
N ALA A 177 4.08 -1.58 4.31
CA ALA A 177 2.72 -1.16 3.96
C ALA A 177 2.72 0.16 3.16
N MET A 178 3.57 1.12 3.53
CA MET A 178 3.68 2.40 2.84
C MET A 178 4.29 2.25 1.44
N LEU A 179 5.32 1.40 1.31
CA LEU A 179 5.85 1.05 -0.01
C LEU A 179 4.79 0.37 -0.87
N LEU A 180 4.00 -0.57 -0.33
CA LEU A 180 2.92 -1.23 -1.07
C LEU A 180 1.91 -0.21 -1.59
N LEU A 181 1.47 0.73 -0.76
CA LEU A 181 0.59 1.83 -1.19
C LEU A 181 1.20 2.58 -2.38
N CYS A 182 2.47 2.98 -2.28
CA CYS A 182 3.15 3.69 -3.37
C CYS A 182 3.23 2.85 -4.65
N VAL A 183 3.56 1.56 -4.52
CA VAL A 183 3.64 0.63 -5.66
C VAL A 183 2.27 0.48 -6.32
N VAL A 184 1.20 0.22 -5.57
CA VAL A 184 -0.15 0.05 -6.13
C VAL A 184 -0.64 1.35 -6.79
N ALA A 185 -0.35 2.52 -6.19
CA ALA A 185 -0.69 3.81 -6.77
C ALA A 185 0.06 4.06 -8.10
N ALA A 186 1.38 3.82 -8.12
CA ALA A 186 2.19 3.96 -9.32
C ALA A 186 1.73 3.00 -10.42
N MET A 187 1.57 1.71 -10.10
CA MET A 187 1.14 0.69 -11.06
C MET A 187 -0.29 0.96 -11.57
N GLY A 188 -1.20 1.41 -10.69
CA GLY A 188 -2.56 1.81 -11.08
C GLY A 188 -2.58 3.02 -12.02
N ALA A 189 -1.78 4.05 -11.74
CA ALA A 189 -1.66 5.22 -12.60
C ALA A 189 -1.04 4.88 -13.96
N MET A 190 0.01 4.05 -13.97
CA MET A 190 0.63 3.54 -15.19
C MET A 190 -0.34 2.71 -16.01
N ALA A 191 -1.11 1.81 -15.37
CA ALA A 191 -2.15 1.03 -16.03
C ALA A 191 -3.22 1.92 -16.69
N ARG A 192 -3.67 2.98 -16.02
CA ARG A 192 -4.63 3.94 -16.60
C ARG A 192 -4.08 4.66 -17.82
N ALA A 193 -2.84 5.16 -17.72
CA ALA A 193 -2.16 5.80 -18.84
C ALA A 193 -1.99 4.83 -20.03
N TYR A 194 -1.55 3.61 -19.75
CA TYR A 194 -1.39 2.56 -20.75
C TYR A 194 -2.71 2.16 -21.43
N LEU A 195 -3.78 1.95 -20.66
CA LEU A 195 -5.10 1.60 -21.20
C LEU A 195 -5.70 2.72 -22.04
N SER A 196 -5.51 4.00 -21.63
CA SER A 196 -5.96 5.14 -22.44
C SER A 196 -5.25 5.19 -23.80
N TRP A 197 -3.97 4.81 -23.83
CA TRP A 197 -3.20 4.70 -25.06
C TRP A 197 -3.70 3.56 -25.95
N GLN A 198 -3.89 2.36 -25.38
CA GLN A 198 -4.39 1.20 -26.14
C GLN A 198 -5.78 1.44 -26.75
N ARG A 199 -6.62 2.24 -26.09
CA ARG A 199 -7.96 2.60 -26.58
C ARG A 199 -7.96 3.74 -27.60
N ALA A 200 -6.77 4.28 -27.94
CA ALA A 200 -6.62 5.48 -28.75
C ALA A 200 -7.52 6.62 -28.26
N GLU A 201 -7.64 6.77 -26.93
CA GLU A 201 -8.35 7.89 -26.34
C GLU A 201 -7.51 9.15 -26.59
N ASP A 202 -7.92 9.92 -27.60
CA ASP A 202 -7.37 11.25 -27.92
C ASP A 202 -8.10 12.29 -27.09
N GLU A 203 -7.63 12.44 -25.85
CA GLU A 203 -7.98 13.63 -25.07
C GLU A 203 -7.10 14.78 -25.55
N THR A 204 -7.71 15.83 -26.09
CA THR A 204 -7.02 17.06 -26.49
C THR A 204 -6.19 17.65 -25.33
N HIS A 205 -6.56 17.33 -24.09
CA HIS A 205 -5.79 17.59 -22.88
C HIS A 205 -5.82 16.37 -21.93
N PRO A 206 -4.89 15.41 -22.07
CA PRO A 206 -4.87 14.25 -21.18
C PRO A 206 -4.63 14.71 -19.74
N PRO A 207 -5.40 14.23 -18.75
CA PRO A 207 -5.40 14.74 -17.40
C PRO A 207 -4.03 14.54 -16.76
N TRP A 208 -3.56 15.57 -16.05
CA TRP A 208 -2.30 15.50 -15.30
C TRP A 208 -2.37 14.55 -14.09
N SER A 209 -3.56 14.05 -13.75
CA SER A 209 -3.79 13.25 -12.56
C SER A 209 -2.99 11.94 -12.56
N TRP A 210 -2.94 11.19 -13.66
CA TRP A 210 -2.21 9.91 -13.68
C TRP A 210 -0.70 10.12 -13.63
N PRO A 211 -0.08 11.00 -14.44
CA PRO A 211 1.33 11.36 -14.28
C PRO A 211 1.65 11.84 -12.86
N ALA A 212 0.84 12.73 -12.30
CA ALA A 212 1.06 13.25 -10.95
C ALA A 212 1.07 12.14 -9.90
N ILE A 213 0.09 11.23 -9.93
CA ILE A 213 0.02 10.09 -9.01
C ILE A 213 1.23 9.18 -9.20
N PHE A 214 1.57 8.84 -10.45
CA PHE A 214 2.71 7.98 -10.77
C PHE A 214 4.03 8.54 -10.21
N TRP A 215 4.38 9.77 -10.59
CA TRP A 215 5.66 10.38 -10.21
C TRP A 215 5.73 10.73 -8.73
N SER A 216 4.62 11.13 -8.11
CA SER A 216 4.57 11.36 -6.66
C SER A 216 4.71 10.05 -5.88
N ALA A 217 4.08 8.97 -6.35
CA ALA A 217 4.21 7.67 -5.73
C ALA A 217 5.64 7.10 -5.86
N LEU A 218 6.30 7.30 -7.01
CA LEU A 218 7.73 6.99 -7.17
C LEU A 218 8.59 7.80 -6.19
N ALA A 219 8.39 9.11 -6.10
CA ALA A 219 9.14 9.98 -5.21
C ALA A 219 9.00 9.55 -3.73
N VAL A 220 7.77 9.37 -3.27
CA VAL A 220 7.50 8.92 -1.90
C VAL A 220 8.07 7.51 -1.68
N GLY A 221 7.89 6.58 -2.62
CA GLY A 221 8.47 5.23 -2.53
C GLY A 221 9.99 5.24 -2.39
N ILE A 222 10.68 6.13 -3.12
CA ILE A 222 12.13 6.34 -3.01
C ILE A 222 12.49 6.83 -1.61
N LEU A 223 11.76 7.82 -1.07
CA LEU A 223 11.98 8.32 0.28
C LEU A 223 11.59 7.32 1.38
N ILE A 224 10.81 6.28 1.09
CA ILE A 224 10.41 5.26 2.08
C ILE A 224 11.41 4.11 2.12
N LYS A 225 11.77 3.55 0.97
CA LYS A 225 12.60 2.31 0.90
C LYS A 225 13.68 2.33 -0.17
N GLY A 226 14.01 3.50 -0.71
CA GLY A 226 15.01 3.67 -1.75
C GLY A 226 14.50 3.29 -3.14
N PRO A 227 15.39 3.05 -4.12
CA PRO A 227 15.03 2.90 -5.53
C PRO A 227 14.29 1.60 -5.87
N LEU A 228 13.95 0.76 -4.88
CA LEU A 228 13.25 -0.51 -5.09
C LEU A 228 11.94 -0.32 -5.87
N ILE A 229 11.24 0.80 -5.68
CA ILE A 229 10.01 1.09 -6.43
C ILE A 229 10.26 1.21 -7.95
N LEU A 230 11.43 1.70 -8.36
CA LEU A 230 11.82 1.81 -9.76
C LEU A 230 11.96 0.44 -10.42
N MET A 231 12.32 -0.60 -9.66
CA MET A 231 12.37 -1.97 -10.18
C MET A 231 10.99 -2.45 -10.62
N PHE A 232 9.94 -2.24 -9.81
CA PHE A 232 8.58 -2.67 -10.15
C PHE A 232 8.03 -1.93 -11.37
N ALA A 233 8.21 -0.61 -11.41
CA ALA A 233 7.79 0.21 -12.54
C ALA A 233 8.61 -0.13 -13.80
N GLY A 234 9.93 -0.16 -13.69
CA GLY A 234 10.85 -0.42 -14.80
C GLY A 234 10.66 -1.80 -15.44
N LEU A 235 10.56 -2.86 -14.62
CA LEU A 235 10.30 -4.22 -15.14
C LEU A 235 8.99 -4.29 -15.91
N THR A 236 7.95 -3.61 -15.42
CA THR A 236 6.65 -3.59 -16.11
C THR A 236 6.72 -2.78 -17.39
N ILE A 237 7.37 -1.62 -17.38
CA ILE A 237 7.60 -0.79 -18.57
C ILE A 237 8.32 -1.61 -19.64
N VAL A 238 9.41 -2.29 -19.28
CA VAL A 238 10.20 -3.12 -20.20
C VAL A 238 9.36 -4.28 -20.74
N ALA A 239 8.62 -4.99 -19.88
CA ALA A 239 7.78 -6.09 -20.31
C ALA A 239 6.70 -5.66 -21.32
N LEU A 240 6.00 -4.55 -21.05
CA LEU A 240 4.98 -4.01 -21.96
C LEU A 240 5.60 -3.49 -23.26
N ALA A 241 6.73 -2.77 -23.19
CA ALA A 241 7.41 -2.27 -24.38
C ALA A 241 7.91 -3.42 -25.29
N ILE A 242 8.38 -4.53 -24.71
CA ILE A 242 8.76 -5.74 -25.46
C ILE A 242 7.54 -6.40 -26.09
N GLN A 243 6.46 -6.55 -25.32
CA GLN A 243 5.22 -7.20 -25.76
C GLN A 243 4.57 -6.45 -26.93
N ASP A 244 4.47 -5.12 -26.82
CA ASP A 244 3.82 -4.28 -27.83
C ASP A 244 4.76 -3.86 -28.95
N ARG A 245 6.09 -4.07 -28.78
CA ARG A 245 7.15 -3.51 -29.63
C ARG A 245 7.08 -1.99 -29.79
N ASP A 246 6.42 -1.32 -28.86
CA ASP A 246 6.27 0.13 -28.81
C ASP A 246 6.28 0.62 -27.35
N ALA A 247 6.97 1.73 -27.11
CA ALA A 247 7.06 2.41 -25.82
C ALA A 247 6.47 3.82 -25.86
N SER A 248 5.79 4.20 -26.96
CA SER A 248 5.20 5.52 -27.16
C SER A 248 4.18 5.90 -26.08
N TRP A 249 3.51 4.91 -25.49
CA TRP A 249 2.59 5.08 -24.35
C TRP A 249 3.24 5.73 -23.12
N LEU A 250 4.56 5.61 -22.94
CA LEU A 250 5.30 6.26 -21.85
C LEU A 250 5.21 7.78 -21.92
N TRP A 251 5.03 8.36 -23.10
CA TRP A 251 4.85 9.80 -23.24
C TRP A 251 3.56 10.30 -22.59
N ARG A 252 2.55 9.44 -22.40
CA ARG A 252 1.36 9.77 -21.61
C ARG A 252 1.66 9.98 -20.13
N LEU A 253 2.74 9.38 -19.61
CA LEU A 253 3.24 9.64 -18.25
C LEU A 253 4.08 10.92 -18.15
N ARG A 254 4.32 11.62 -19.27
CA ARG A 254 5.03 12.90 -19.34
C ARG A 254 6.39 12.85 -18.62
N PRO A 255 7.31 11.97 -19.06
CA PRO A 255 8.48 11.57 -18.29
C PRO A 255 9.44 12.71 -17.95
N VAL A 256 9.59 13.70 -18.83
CA VAL A 256 10.47 14.85 -18.58
C VAL A 256 10.01 15.64 -17.35
N TRP A 257 8.77 16.12 -17.39
CA TRP A 257 8.19 16.89 -16.30
C TRP A 257 7.97 16.06 -15.04
N GLY A 258 7.60 14.79 -15.21
CA GLY A 258 7.44 13.84 -14.13
C GLY A 258 8.75 13.57 -13.39
N LEU A 259 9.85 13.39 -14.12
CA LEU A 259 11.18 13.24 -13.55
C LEU A 259 11.59 14.51 -12.80
N MET A 260 11.37 15.69 -13.38
CA MET A 260 11.62 16.96 -12.69
C MET A 260 10.83 17.06 -11.37
N TRP A 261 9.54 16.71 -11.39
CA TRP A 261 8.70 16.69 -10.20
C TRP A 261 9.22 15.71 -9.13
N MET A 262 9.58 14.50 -9.55
CA MET A 262 10.15 13.49 -8.66
C MET A 262 11.46 13.97 -8.03
N LEU A 263 12.34 14.59 -8.82
CA LEU A 263 13.61 15.15 -8.33
C LEU A 263 13.38 16.27 -7.32
N VAL A 264 12.42 17.16 -7.57
CA VAL A 264 12.06 18.24 -6.62
C VAL A 264 11.61 17.67 -5.27
N LEU A 265 10.90 16.55 -5.25
CA LEU A 265 10.44 15.92 -4.01
C LEU A 265 11.54 15.13 -3.31
N VAL A 266 12.42 14.46 -4.07
CA VAL A 266 13.41 13.52 -3.53
C VAL A 266 14.70 14.23 -3.13
N LEU A 267 15.23 15.10 -3.98
CA LEU A 267 16.56 15.69 -3.82
C LEU A 267 16.75 16.51 -2.53
N PRO A 268 15.77 17.29 -2.01
CA PRO A 268 16.02 18.15 -0.85
C PRO A 268 16.57 17.40 0.35
N TRP A 269 16.03 16.21 0.64
CA TRP A 269 16.55 15.40 1.75
C TRP A 269 17.92 14.80 1.43
N PHE A 270 18.12 14.26 0.23
CA PHE A 270 19.41 13.69 -0.17
C PHE A 270 20.54 14.73 -0.14
N VAL A 271 20.24 15.98 -0.53
CA VAL A 271 21.21 17.10 -0.44
C VAL A 271 21.46 17.46 1.02
N ALA A 272 20.42 17.58 1.84
CA ALA A 272 20.55 17.95 3.25
C ALA A 272 21.36 16.91 4.05
N ILE A 273 21.10 15.61 3.86
CA ILE A 273 21.86 14.56 4.53
C ILE A 273 23.29 14.48 4.01
N PHE A 274 23.50 14.70 2.71
CA PHE A 274 24.84 14.72 2.13
C PHE A 274 25.71 15.83 2.73
N TRP A 275 25.17 17.04 2.90
CA TRP A 275 25.91 18.13 3.56
C TRP A 275 26.25 17.86 5.01
N ARG A 276 25.46 17.00 5.68
CA ARG A 276 25.65 16.69 7.10
C ARG A 276 26.59 15.53 7.34
N ALA A 277 26.46 14.47 6.55
CA ALA A 277 27.20 13.22 6.71
C ALA A 277 28.48 13.18 5.85
N GLY A 278 28.60 14.04 4.84
CA GLY A 278 29.72 14.03 3.90
C GLY A 278 29.80 12.74 3.08
N ASP A 279 31.02 12.34 2.72
CA ASP A 279 31.28 11.16 1.88
C ASP A 279 30.87 9.83 2.54
N ALA A 280 30.73 9.79 3.87
CA ALA A 280 30.32 8.61 4.62
C ALA A 280 28.91 8.12 4.23
N PHE A 281 28.01 9.04 3.85
CA PHE A 281 26.67 8.67 3.38
C PHE A 281 26.69 7.91 2.05
N PHE A 282 27.53 8.31 1.09
CA PHE A 282 27.65 7.61 -0.19
C PHE A 282 28.32 6.25 -0.03
N ALA A 283 29.37 6.16 0.81
CA ALA A 283 30.05 4.92 1.10
C ALA A 283 29.11 3.88 1.75
N ASP A 284 28.31 4.28 2.74
CA ASP A 284 27.44 3.35 3.47
C ASP A 284 26.09 3.10 2.79
N SER A 285 25.42 4.12 2.24
CA SER A 285 24.08 3.98 1.65
C SER A 285 24.09 3.51 0.20
N VAL A 286 24.88 4.14 -0.67
CA VAL A 286 24.83 3.90 -2.12
C VAL A 286 25.82 2.81 -2.53
N GLY A 287 27.06 2.91 -2.04
CA GLY A 287 28.14 1.97 -2.31
C GLY A 287 28.03 0.65 -1.54
N GLY A 288 27.73 0.73 -0.24
CA GLY A 288 27.59 -0.41 0.65
C GLY A 288 26.22 -1.06 0.52
N ASP A 289 25.16 -0.41 1.00
CA ASP A 289 23.85 -1.04 1.23
C ASP A 289 23.00 -1.23 -0.05
N MET A 290 23.07 -0.34 -1.05
CA MET A 290 22.33 -0.51 -2.32
C MET A 290 23.01 -1.50 -3.28
N LEU A 291 24.34 -1.41 -3.47
CA LEU A 291 25.07 -2.34 -4.33
C LEU A 291 25.21 -3.74 -3.69
N SER A 292 25.37 -3.86 -2.35
CA SER A 292 25.40 -5.19 -1.70
C SER A 292 24.07 -5.93 -1.74
N LYS A 293 22.94 -5.22 -1.88
CA LYS A 293 21.61 -5.82 -2.12
C LYS A 293 21.45 -6.33 -3.55
N ILE A 294 22.15 -5.75 -4.51
CA ILE A 294 22.24 -6.26 -5.88
C ILE A 294 23.27 -7.41 -5.95
N GLY A 295 24.36 -7.28 -5.19
CA GLY A 295 25.43 -8.26 -5.07
C GLY A 295 25.27 -9.18 -3.85
N ALA A 296 24.10 -9.78 -3.63
CA ALA A 296 23.88 -11.00 -2.83
C ALA A 296 24.65 -11.15 -1.48
N GLN A 297 25.02 -10.07 -0.77
CA GLN A 297 25.90 -10.18 0.41
C GLN A 297 25.17 -10.02 1.75
N GLU A 298 23.97 -9.43 1.77
CA GLU A 298 22.97 -9.71 2.82
C GLU A 298 22.01 -10.83 2.37
N SER A 299 22.59 -11.92 1.83
CA SER A 299 21.88 -13.14 1.47
C SER A 299 21.25 -13.75 2.71
N HIS A 300 19.96 -13.51 2.90
CA HIS A 300 19.11 -14.52 3.50
C HIS A 300 19.08 -15.63 2.44
N GLY A 301 19.77 -16.74 2.67
CA GLY A 301 20.06 -17.82 1.70
C GLY A 301 18.83 -18.59 1.23
N ALA A 302 17.82 -17.88 0.76
CA ALA A 302 16.59 -18.41 0.22
C ALA A 302 16.84 -18.94 -1.20
N PRO A 303 16.40 -20.16 -1.52
CA PRO A 303 16.47 -20.67 -2.88
C PRO A 303 15.58 -19.84 -3.83
N PRO A 304 15.94 -19.76 -5.12
CA PRO A 304 15.05 -19.15 -6.11
C PRO A 304 13.69 -19.85 -6.09
N GLY A 305 12.60 -19.08 -6.19
CA GLY A 305 11.23 -19.58 -6.10
C GLY A 305 10.62 -19.59 -4.70
N LEU A 306 11.38 -19.32 -3.63
CA LEU A 306 10.83 -19.27 -2.26
C LEU A 306 9.66 -18.26 -2.15
N TYR A 307 9.82 -17.04 -2.68
CA TYR A 307 8.77 -16.03 -2.63
C TYR A 307 7.52 -16.43 -3.44
N LEU A 308 7.69 -17.19 -4.52
CA LEU A 308 6.57 -17.75 -5.28
C LEU A 308 5.81 -18.80 -4.46
N ALA A 309 6.52 -19.63 -3.70
CA ALA A 309 5.89 -20.60 -2.80
C ALA A 309 5.17 -19.91 -1.62
N LEU A 310 5.80 -18.88 -1.03
CA LEU A 310 5.22 -18.12 0.07
C LEU A 310 3.97 -17.35 -0.34
N PHE A 311 3.85 -16.95 -1.60
CA PHE A 311 2.70 -16.20 -2.12
C PHE A 311 1.34 -16.84 -1.76
N TRP A 312 1.22 -18.17 -1.84
CA TRP A 312 0.01 -18.91 -1.48
C TRP A 312 -0.40 -18.80 -0.02
N ILE A 313 0.56 -18.58 0.86
CA ILE A 313 0.30 -18.40 2.30
C ILE A 313 0.12 -16.92 2.60
N THR A 314 1.03 -16.08 2.10
CA THR A 314 1.09 -14.65 2.44
C THR A 314 -0.01 -13.83 1.81
N PHE A 315 -0.48 -14.22 0.62
CA PHE A 315 -1.56 -13.55 -0.10
C PHE A 315 -2.90 -14.28 0.02
N TRP A 316 -2.99 -15.38 0.78
CA TRP A 316 -4.27 -16.00 1.12
C TRP A 316 -5.24 -14.95 1.72
N PRO A 317 -6.53 -14.92 1.33
CA PRO A 317 -7.24 -15.83 0.42
C PRO A 317 -7.22 -15.41 -1.05
N GLY A 318 -6.42 -14.41 -1.42
CA GLY A 318 -6.33 -13.90 -2.79
C GLY A 318 -5.49 -14.74 -3.76
N ALA A 319 -4.76 -15.72 -3.21
CA ALA A 319 -4.04 -16.75 -3.93
C ALA A 319 -5.01 -17.73 -4.62
N PRO A 320 -4.98 -17.90 -5.97
CA PRO A 320 -5.80 -18.88 -6.68
C PRO A 320 -5.48 -20.35 -6.39
#